data_AF-A0A839VJ96-F1
#
_entry.id   AF-A0A839VJ96-F1
#
_cell.length_a   1.000
_cell.length_b   1.000
_cell.length_c   1.000
_cell.angle_alpha   90.00
_cell.angle_beta   90.00
_cell.angle_gamma   90.00
#
_symmetry.space_group_name_H-M   'P 1'
#
loop_
_entity.id
_entity.type
_entity.pdbx_description
1 polymer ?
#
loop_
_entity_poly.entity_id
_entity_poly.type
_entity_poly.pdbx_seq_one_letter_code
_entity_poly.pdbx_strand_id
1 'polypeptide(L)'
;METTKVGIREFRADLAEYIASGMPVAITRHGQTVGYFIPAQGQVEADIAALKKASRTLDKLIEAQDLDIESVVTDFKTARKKTAAASKKSRAKAG
;
A
#
# COMPACT_ATOMS: atom_id res chain seq x y z
N MET A 1 -3.89 11.68 23.43
CA MET A 1 -3.97 12.60 22.28
C MET A 1 -5.10 13.56 22.58
N GLU A 2 -4.81 14.85 22.76
CA GLU A 2 -5.87 15.87 22.77
C GLU A 2 -6.34 16.05 21.32
N THR A 3 -7.53 15.57 21.00
CA THR A 3 -8.17 15.78 19.70
C THR A 3 -9.23 16.86 19.85
N THR A 4 -9.24 17.83 18.94
CA THR A 4 -10.23 18.90 18.92
C THR A 4 -11.64 18.29 18.83
N LYS A 5 -12.53 18.70 19.73
CA LYS A 5 -13.92 18.21 19.77
C LYS A 5 -14.82 19.13 18.96
N VAL A 6 -15.53 18.57 17.99
CA VAL A 6 -16.39 19.32 17.07
C VAL A 6 -17.78 18.69 17.06
N GLY A 7 -18.83 19.50 16.95
CA GLY A 7 -20.20 18.99 16.82
C GLY A 7 -20.47 18.37 15.45
N ILE A 8 -21.28 17.30 15.35
CA ILE A 8 -21.55 16.62 14.07
C ILE A 8 -22.20 17.53 13.00
N ARG A 9 -22.85 18.62 13.39
CA ARG A 9 -23.41 19.60 12.44
C ARG A 9 -22.32 20.50 11.85
N GLU A 10 -21.44 21.01 12.71
CA GLU A 10 -20.28 21.83 12.34
C GLU A 10 -19.30 21.01 11.50
N PHE A 11 -18.95 19.79 11.94
CA PHE A 11 -18.10 18.88 11.19
C PHE A 11 -18.57 18.65 9.74
N ARG A 12 -19.89 18.57 9.52
CA ARG A 12 -20.46 18.40 8.18
C ARG A 12 -20.45 19.67 7.35
N ALA A 13 -20.58 20.84 7.98
CA ALA A 13 -20.54 22.13 7.29
C ALA A 13 -19.11 22.43 6.81
N ASP A 14 -18.12 22.14 7.66
CA ASP A 14 -16.73 22.57 7.46
C ASP A 14 -15.78 21.41 7.11
N LEU A 15 -16.31 20.31 6.54
CA LEU A 15 -15.56 19.08 6.23
C LEU A 15 -14.29 19.35 5.41
N ALA A 16 -14.36 20.25 4.43
CA ALA A 16 -13.24 20.59 3.57
C ALA A 16 -12.07 21.22 4.37
N GLU A 17 -12.37 22.05 5.36
CA GLU A 17 -11.37 22.67 6.22
C GLU A 17 -10.69 21.61 7.10
N TYR A 18 -11.46 20.66 7.65
CA TYR A 18 -10.89 19.58 8.44
C TYR A 18 -10.00 18.64 7.61
N ILE A 19 -10.35 18.38 6.34
CA ILE A 19 -9.49 17.65 5.40
C ILE A 19 -8.19 18.42 5.17
N ALA A 20 -8.29 19.72 4.86
CA ALA A 20 -7.13 20.56 4.59
C ALA A 20 -6.20 20.74 5.80
N SER A 21 -6.76 20.75 7.02
CA SER A 21 -5.99 20.88 8.26
C SER A 21 -5.04 19.69 8.51
N GLY A 22 -5.38 18.51 7.98
CA GLY A 22 -4.65 17.27 8.24
C GLY A 22 -4.68 16.81 9.71
N MET A 23 -5.47 17.46 10.58
CA MET A 23 -5.51 17.15 12.01
C MET A 23 -6.65 16.18 12.36
N PRO A 24 -6.43 15.20 13.25
CA PRO A 24 -7.48 14.35 13.78
C PRO A 24 -8.52 15.13 14.62
N VAL A 25 -9.80 14.82 14.42
CA VAL A 25 -10.93 15.48 15.09
C VAL A 25 -11.83 14.46 15.78
N ALA A 26 -12.27 14.74 17.00
CA ALA A 26 -13.31 13.99 17.69
C ALA A 26 -14.70 14.57 17.38
N ILE A 27 -15.55 13.78 16.72
CA ILE A 27 -16.90 14.20 16.35
C ILE A 27 -17.86 13.91 17.51
N THR A 28 -18.65 14.90 17.90
CA THR A 28 -19.58 14.80 19.03
C THR A 28 -21.04 14.98 18.60
N ARG A 29 -21.95 14.32 19.31
CA ARG A 29 -23.41 14.53 19.22
C ARG A 29 -23.95 14.69 20.63
N HIS A 30 -24.68 15.76 20.89
CA HIS A 30 -25.16 16.10 22.25
C HIS A 30 -24.02 16.09 23.30
N GLY A 31 -22.82 16.55 22.91
CA GLY A 31 -21.64 16.59 23.77
C GLY A 31 -20.90 15.25 23.96
N GLN A 32 -21.45 14.13 23.48
CA GLN A 32 -20.80 12.82 23.54
C GLN A 32 -20.04 12.53 22.24
N THR A 33 -18.80 12.04 22.34
CA THR A 33 -18.03 11.61 21.17
C THR A 33 -18.70 10.41 20.51
N VAL A 34 -19.03 10.54 19.23
CA VAL A 34 -19.66 9.49 18.42
C VAL A 34 -18.72 8.89 17.38
N GLY A 35 -17.57 9.51 17.13
CA GLY A 35 -16.57 9.01 16.20
C GLY A 35 -15.34 9.90 16.12
N TYR A 36 -14.36 9.46 15.34
CA TYR A 36 -13.14 10.22 15.05
C TYR A 36 -12.96 10.32 13.54
N PHE A 37 -12.59 11.51 13.09
CA PHE A 37 -12.15 11.76 11.72
C PHE A 37 -10.64 11.90 11.72
N ILE A 38 -9.96 11.05 10.95
CA ILE A 38 -8.51 11.09 10.75
C ILE A 38 -8.32 11.32 9.26
N PRO A 39 -7.98 12.55 8.83
CA PRO A 39 -7.77 12.82 7.42
C PRO A 39 -6.57 12.00 6.93
N ALA A 40 -6.71 11.39 5.75
CA ALA A 40 -5.57 10.77 5.09
C ALA A 40 -4.60 11.89 4.68
N GLN A 41 -3.31 11.76 5.02
CA GLN A 41 -2.30 12.69 4.55
C GLN A 41 -2.14 12.50 3.03
N GLY A 42 -2.61 13.47 2.27
CA GLY A 42 -2.45 13.46 0.83
C GLY A 42 -0.99 13.68 0.46
N GLN A 43 -0.37 12.68 -0.15
CA GLN A 43 0.63 12.89 -1.20
C GLN A 43 0.66 11.70 -2.16
N VAL A 44 -0.51 11.15 -2.51
CA VAL A 44 -0.64 10.04 -3.46
C VAL A 44 0.12 10.35 -4.75
N GLU A 45 0.08 11.59 -5.24
CA GLU A 45 0.84 12.00 -6.41
C GLU A 45 2.36 11.96 -6.22
N ALA A 46 2.90 12.35 -5.06
CA ALA A 46 4.34 12.30 -4.82
C ALA A 46 4.81 10.87 -4.57
N ASP A 47 4.01 10.06 -3.88
CA ASP A 47 4.28 8.63 -3.68
C ASP A 47 4.24 7.90 -5.02
N ILE A 48 3.22 8.16 -5.86
CA ILE A 48 3.16 7.63 -7.23
C ILE A 48 4.32 8.14 -8.07
N ALA A 49 4.72 9.40 -7.95
CA ALA A 49 5.88 9.95 -8.67
C ALA A 49 7.19 9.28 -8.23
N ALA A 50 7.37 9.03 -6.93
CA ALA A 50 8.51 8.32 -6.37
C ALA A 50 8.54 6.86 -6.87
N LEU A 51 7.40 6.16 -6.86
CA LEU A 51 7.28 4.80 -7.39
C LEU A 51 7.57 4.74 -8.89
N LYS A 52 7.05 5.68 -9.69
CA LYS A 52 7.35 5.79 -11.13
C LYS A 52 8.85 6.05 -11.38
N LYS A 53 9.50 6.85 -10.53
CA LYS A 53 10.94 7.10 -10.63
C LYS A 53 11.76 5.86 -10.29
N ALA A 54 11.36 5.12 -9.25
CA ALA A 54 11.98 3.86 -8.87
C ALA A 54 11.87 2.81 -9.98
N SER A 55 10.69 2.64 -10.58
CA SER A 55 10.47 1.72 -11.71
C SER A 55 11.42 2.00 -12.88
N ARG A 56 11.51 3.26 -13.33
CA ARG A 56 12.42 3.63 -14.45
C ARG A 56 13.89 3.37 -14.14
N THR A 57 14.27 3.45 -12.86
CA THR A 57 15.63 3.16 -12.43
C THR A 57 15.91 1.67 -12.50
N LEU A 58 14.93 0.86 -12.07
CA LEU A 58 14.99 -0.59 -12.17
C LEU A 58 15.07 -1.05 -13.64
N ASP A 59 14.24 -0.50 -14.52
CA ASP A 59 14.25 -0.83 -15.96
C ASP A 59 15.65 -0.63 -16.57
N LYS A 60 16.30 0.50 -16.28
CA LYS A 60 17.67 0.79 -16.74
C LYS A 60 18.71 -0.19 -16.19
N LEU A 61 18.56 -0.63 -14.94
CA LEU A 61 19.48 -1.61 -14.34
C LEU A 61 19.32 -3.01 -14.93
N ILE A 62 18.11 -3.35 -15.38
CA ILE A 62 17.81 -4.60 -16.09
C ILE A 62 18.37 -4.54 -17.51
N GLU A 63 18.12 -3.44 -18.23
CA GLU A 63 18.68 -3.19 -19.58
C GLU A 63 20.22 -3.23 -19.56
N ALA A 64 20.85 -2.58 -18.58
CA ALA A 64 22.31 -2.55 -18.46
C ALA A 64 22.96 -3.92 -18.19
N GLN A 65 22.18 -4.91 -17.77
CA GLN A 65 22.67 -6.27 -17.52
C GLN A 65 22.38 -7.23 -18.69
N ASP A 66 21.86 -6.74 -19.82
CA ASP A 66 21.40 -7.56 -20.97
C ASP A 66 20.45 -8.69 -20.53
N LEU A 67 19.66 -8.45 -19.47
CA LEU A 67 18.74 -9.44 -18.93
C LEU A 67 17.40 -9.37 -19.66
N ASP A 68 17.11 -10.41 -20.45
CA ASP A 68 15.79 -10.61 -21.03
C ASP A 68 14.79 -11.07 -19.95
N ILE A 69 13.72 -10.30 -19.77
CA ILE A 69 12.67 -10.58 -18.79
C ILE A 69 12.01 -11.93 -19.07
N GLU A 70 11.83 -12.32 -20.34
CA GLU A 70 11.23 -13.61 -20.68
C GLU A 70 12.12 -14.80 -20.31
N SER A 71 13.44 -14.64 -20.45
CA SER A 71 14.42 -15.60 -19.93
C SER A 71 14.31 -15.76 -18.42
N VAL A 72 14.23 -14.66 -17.66
CA VAL A 72 14.09 -14.71 -16.18
C VAL A 72 12.81 -15.41 -15.75
N VAL A 73 11.69 -15.13 -16.42
CA VAL A 73 10.40 -15.78 -16.14
C VAL A 73 10.46 -17.28 -16.45
N THR A 74 11.15 -17.66 -17.52
CA THR A 74 11.32 -19.05 -17.92
C THR A 74 12.16 -19.83 -16.91
N ASP A 75 13.25 -19.23 -16.43
CA ASP A 75 14.11 -19.82 -15.39
C ASP A 75 13.36 -20.00 -14.08
N PHE A 76 12.57 -19.00 -13.67
CA PHE A 76 11.74 -19.11 -12.48
C PHE A 76 10.69 -20.22 -12.57
N LYS A 77 9.98 -20.33 -13.71
CA LYS A 77 9.01 -21.42 -13.94
C LYS A 77 9.69 -22.79 -13.88
N THR A 78 10.89 -22.90 -14.41
CA THR A 78 11.68 -24.13 -14.40
C THR A 78 12.12 -24.51 -12.99
N ALA A 79 12.63 -23.54 -12.21
CA ALA A 79 12.98 -23.75 -10.81
C ALA A 79 11.76 -24.19 -9.99
N ARG A 80 10.62 -23.51 -10.14
CA ARG A 80 9.37 -23.85 -9.44
C ARG A 80 8.90 -25.28 -9.73
N LYS A 81 8.95 -25.71 -11.00
CA LYS A 81 8.58 -27.08 -11.39
C LYS A 81 9.51 -28.13 -10.75
N LYS A 82 10.82 -27.86 -10.68
CA LYS A 82 11.79 -28.74 -10.02
C LYS A 82 11.50 -28.88 -8.52
N THR A 83 11.21 -27.79 -7.83
CA THR A 83 10.84 -27.80 -6.40
C THR A 83 9.52 -28.55 -6.16
N ALA A 84 8.52 -28.34 -7.00
CA ALA A 84 7.23 -29.04 -6.90
C ALA A 84 7.36 -30.55 -7.19
N ALA A 85 8.23 -30.94 -8.14
CA ALA A 85 8.51 -32.35 -8.41
C ALA A 85 9.26 -33.01 -7.25
N ALA A 86 10.20 -32.29 -6.62
CA ALA A 86 10.95 -32.78 -5.46
C ALA A 86 10.02 -33.02 -4.24
N SER A 87 9.07 -32.12 -3.97
CA SER A 87 8.11 -32.30 -2.87
C SER A 87 7.09 -33.41 -3.11
N LYS A 88 6.73 -33.66 -4.38
CA LYS A 88 5.84 -34.78 -4.74
C LYS A 88 6.54 -36.13 -4.57
N LYS A 89 7.84 -36.19 -4.87
CA LYS A 89 8.67 -37.39 -4.73
C LYS A 89 8.97 -37.74 -3.27
N SER A 90 9.14 -36.74 -2.38
CA SER A 90 9.29 -36.99 -0.95
C SER A 90 8.00 -37.48 -0.29
N ARG A 91 6.84 -36.98 -0.72
CA ARG A 91 5.52 -37.40 -0.21
C ARG A 91 5.13 -38.82 -0.63
N ALA A 92 5.57 -39.29 -1.81
CA ALA A 92 5.33 -40.65 -2.29
C ALA A 92 6.24 -41.73 -1.67
N LYS A 93 7.32 -41.34 -0.97
CA LYS A 93 8.26 -42.26 -0.31
C LYS A 93 8.00 -42.41 1.20
N ALA A 94 7.04 -41.67 1.74
CA ALA A 94 6.70 -41.61 3.16
C ALA A 94 5.32 -42.23 3.50
N GLY A 95 4.67 -42.86 2.52
CA GLY A 95 3.48 -43.71 2.70
C GLY A 95 3.75 -45.08 2.13
#